data_AF-A0A7V2AKP1-F1
#
_entry.id   AF-A0A7V2AKP1-F1
#
_cell.length_a   1.000
_cell.length_b   1.000
_cell.length_c   1.000
_cell.angle_alpha   90.00
_cell.angle_beta   90.00
_cell.angle_gamma   90.00
#
_symmetry.space_group_name_H-M   'P 1'
#
loop_
_entity.id
_entity.type
_entity.pdbx_description
1 polymer ?
#
loop_
_entity_poly.entity_id
_entity_poly.type
_entity_poly.pdbx_seq_one_letter_code
_entity_poly.pdbx_strand_id
1 'polypeptide(L)'
;MELNEILSVIMFAVVCGVLLVGYPVAFSLAGTGLMFAGLGWFMGVFDFSLFGALPSRIFGNAMTNEILIAVPLFVFMGVMLERSKVAEELLESMGMLFGKLRGGLGISVTVVGTLLAASTGIVGATVVTMGLLSLPTLLKRGYSPSLACGTICASGTLGQIIPPSIVLVLLGDQISNAYIDAQRAIGNWSPDPVSVGDLFAGALLPGMSLVGMYITYQLIRAYMDPDSSPAIPTEEIAAEGLWRRILHALVPPIILIISVLGSILAGVATPTEAAAVGAVGSLMLAGLRLDEGHGRAMQLAALALVVMLVLANTMDLRVARNEIPTADMIGIIGAGISTLVLIYGMWIALYRVYTTKIEETGIPVLVAVMRSTMEISAMVFVILIGASVFSLV
;
A
#
# COMPACT_ATOMS: atom_id res chain seq x y z
N MET A 1 -27.74 26.47 -16.07
CA MET A 1 -27.05 26.08 -14.84
C MET A 1 -27.43 27.08 -13.77
N GLU A 2 -27.85 26.59 -12.62
CA GLU A 2 -28.07 27.46 -11.46
C GLU A 2 -26.74 28.05 -10.99
N LEU A 3 -26.77 29.20 -10.32
CA LEU A 3 -25.56 29.89 -9.85
C LEU A 3 -24.69 28.97 -8.97
N ASN A 4 -25.33 28.09 -8.20
CA ASN A 4 -24.70 27.08 -7.36
C ASN A 4 -23.87 26.09 -8.19
N GLU A 5 -24.45 25.54 -9.25
CA GLU A 5 -23.77 24.59 -10.15
C GLU A 5 -22.56 25.23 -10.82
N ILE A 6 -22.69 26.49 -11.26
CA ILE A 6 -21.59 27.23 -11.88
C ILE A 6 -20.45 27.42 -10.87
N LEU A 7 -20.76 27.83 -9.64
CA LEU A 7 -19.76 27.99 -8.58
C LEU A 7 -19.07 26.66 -8.24
N SER A 8 -19.79 25.55 -8.15
CA SER A 8 -19.20 24.23 -7.89
C SER A 8 -18.27 23.78 -9.02
N VAL A 9 -18.64 23.99 -10.28
CA VAL A 9 -17.78 23.67 -11.43
C VAL A 9 -16.51 24.53 -11.44
N ILE A 10 -16.64 25.83 -11.16
CA ILE A 10 -15.49 26.73 -11.07
C ILE A 10 -14.61 26.34 -9.86
N MET A 11 -15.20 25.99 -8.71
CA MET A 11 -14.48 25.52 -7.53
C MET A 11 -13.62 24.30 -7.86
N PHE A 12 -14.18 23.33 -8.58
CA PHE A 12 -13.46 22.15 -9.06
C PHE A 12 -12.32 22.53 -10.01
N ALA A 13 -12.56 23.41 -10.98
CA ALA A 13 -11.51 23.85 -11.90
C ALA A 13 -10.36 24.58 -11.17
N VAL A 14 -10.69 25.45 -10.20
CA VAL A 14 -9.71 26.17 -9.39
C VAL A 14 -8.90 25.20 -8.54
N VAL A 15 -9.52 24.22 -7.88
CA VAL A 15 -8.76 23.27 -7.06
C VAL A 15 -7.79 22.46 -7.91
N CYS A 16 -8.18 22.03 -9.12
CA CYS A 16 -7.26 21.41 -10.06
C CYS A 16 -6.09 22.33 -10.41
N GLY A 17 -6.36 23.60 -10.68
CA GLY A 17 -5.31 24.60 -10.95
C GLY A 17 -4.33 24.77 -9.78
N VAL A 18 -4.84 24.89 -8.55
CA VAL A 18 -4.02 25.04 -7.33
C VAL A 18 -3.19 23.78 -7.06
N LEU A 19 -3.76 22.59 -7.28
CA LEU A 19 -3.03 21.32 -7.14
C LEU A 19 -1.87 21.21 -8.14
N LEU A 20 -2.03 21.74 -9.36
CA LEU A 20 -0.97 21.77 -10.38
C LEU A 20 0.17 22.73 -10.04
N VAL A 21 -0.08 23.75 -9.20
CA VAL A 21 0.98 24.65 -8.69
C VAL A 21 1.92 23.91 -7.72
N GLY A 22 1.52 22.73 -7.23
CA GLY A 22 2.35 21.91 -6.33
C GLY A 22 2.24 22.31 -4.86
N TYR A 23 1.22 23.07 -4.48
CA TYR A 23 0.93 23.36 -3.08
C TYR A 23 0.39 22.10 -2.37
N PRO A 24 0.66 21.89 -1.06
CA PRO A 24 0.21 20.67 -0.38
C PRO A 24 -1.30 20.45 -0.50
N VAL A 25 -1.69 19.22 -0.83
CA VAL A 25 -3.05 18.86 -1.23
C VAL A 25 -4.09 19.25 -0.16
N ALA A 26 -3.81 18.97 1.11
CA ALA A 26 -4.73 19.26 2.20
C ALA A 26 -5.10 20.76 2.29
N PHE A 27 -4.10 21.64 2.21
CA PHE A 27 -4.34 23.08 2.26
C PHE A 27 -4.96 23.61 0.98
N SER A 28 -4.65 23.00 -0.16
CA SER A 28 -5.28 23.33 -1.45
C SER A 28 -6.77 23.02 -1.43
N LEU A 29 -7.17 21.84 -0.95
CA LEU A 29 -8.57 21.45 -0.80
C LEU A 29 -9.30 22.36 0.20
N ALA A 30 -8.76 22.50 1.42
CA ALA A 30 -9.39 23.32 2.46
C ALA A 30 -9.48 24.80 2.07
N GLY A 31 -8.39 25.37 1.54
CA GLY A 31 -8.31 26.78 1.16
C GLY A 31 -9.26 27.12 0.00
N THR A 32 -9.32 26.25 -1.02
CA THR A 32 -10.25 26.45 -2.15
C THR A 32 -11.70 26.34 -1.66
N GLY A 33 -12.02 25.35 -0.82
CA GLY A 33 -13.35 25.23 -0.21
C GLY A 33 -13.73 26.47 0.59
N LEU A 34 -12.88 26.93 1.51
CA LEU A 34 -13.14 28.14 2.30
C LEU A 34 -13.30 29.40 1.46
N MET A 35 -12.51 29.54 0.39
CA MET A 35 -12.62 30.67 -0.54
C MET A 35 -13.99 30.68 -1.23
N PHE A 36 -14.43 29.52 -1.75
CA PHE A 36 -15.74 29.40 -2.40
C PHE A 36 -16.92 29.46 -1.43
N ALA A 37 -16.76 29.03 -0.17
CA ALA A 37 -17.76 29.25 0.86
C ALA A 37 -17.98 30.76 1.13
N GLY A 38 -16.90 31.53 1.20
CA GLY A 38 -16.97 32.99 1.35
C GLY A 38 -17.64 33.67 0.15
N LEU A 39 -17.29 33.25 -1.08
CA LEU A 39 -17.92 33.75 -2.30
C LEU A 39 -19.40 33.36 -2.38
N GLY A 40 -19.73 32.10 -2.07
CA GLY A 40 -21.09 31.59 -2.05
C GLY A 40 -21.96 32.30 -1.02
N TRP A 41 -21.42 32.59 0.17
CA TRP A 41 -22.14 33.37 1.17
C TRP A 41 -22.38 34.81 0.73
N PHE A 42 -21.37 35.47 0.15
CA PHE A 42 -21.51 36.83 -0.40
C PHE A 42 -22.56 36.90 -1.51
N MET A 43 -22.67 35.86 -2.33
CA MET A 43 -23.66 35.71 -3.39
C MET A 43 -25.03 35.21 -2.91
N GLY A 44 -25.20 34.94 -1.60
CA GLY A 44 -26.45 34.43 -1.01
C GLY A 44 -26.79 32.98 -1.37
N VAL A 45 -25.81 32.22 -1.85
CA VAL A 45 -25.92 30.84 -2.33
C VAL A 45 -25.57 29.81 -1.25
N PHE A 46 -24.66 30.17 -0.33
CA PHE A 46 -24.14 29.25 0.68
C PHE A 46 -24.44 29.73 2.11
N ASP A 47 -24.86 28.82 2.99
CA ASP A 47 -25.11 29.10 4.40
C ASP A 47 -23.93 28.65 5.28
N PHE A 48 -23.30 29.62 5.96
CA PHE A 48 -22.21 29.34 6.90
C PHE A 48 -22.61 28.45 8.08
N SER A 49 -23.91 28.29 8.39
CA SER A 49 -24.36 27.38 9.44
C SER A 49 -23.94 25.93 9.17
N LEU A 50 -23.76 25.54 7.90
CA LEU A 50 -23.30 24.21 7.49
C LEU A 50 -21.92 23.87 8.04
N PHE A 51 -21.05 24.86 8.27
CA PHE A 51 -19.73 24.66 8.91
C PHE A 51 -19.86 24.14 10.34
N GLY A 52 -21.01 24.32 11.01
CA GLY A 52 -21.30 23.70 12.30
C GLY A 52 -21.32 22.16 12.25
N ALA A 53 -21.45 21.55 11.06
CA ALA A 53 -21.36 20.11 10.85
C ALA A 53 -19.91 19.62 10.63
N LEU A 54 -18.91 20.50 10.51
CA LEU A 54 -17.52 20.06 10.34
C LEU A 54 -16.99 19.25 11.52
N PRO A 55 -17.20 19.64 12.80
CA PRO A 55 -16.74 18.82 13.92
C PRO A 55 -17.32 17.40 13.88
N SER A 56 -18.60 17.24 13.58
CA SER A 56 -19.22 15.91 13.47
C SER A 56 -18.73 15.14 12.25
N ARG A 57 -18.46 15.79 11.11
CA ARG A 57 -17.83 15.13 9.95
C ARG A 57 -16.41 14.65 10.22
N ILE A 58 -15.59 15.47 10.89
CA ILE A 58 -14.20 15.14 11.18
C ILE A 58 -14.12 14.09 12.30
N PHE A 59 -14.70 14.38 13.47
CA PHE A 59 -14.56 13.51 14.64
C PHE A 59 -15.56 12.35 14.65
N GLY A 60 -16.74 12.53 14.07
CA GLY A 60 -17.82 11.53 14.08
C GLY A 60 -17.79 10.54 12.90
N ASN A 61 -17.27 10.94 11.74
CA ASN A 61 -17.21 10.06 10.55
C ASN A 61 -15.78 9.67 10.16
N ALA A 62 -14.80 10.57 10.22
CA ALA A 62 -13.43 10.25 9.80
C ALA A 62 -12.60 9.62 10.94
N MET A 63 -12.52 10.26 12.11
CA MET A 63 -11.63 9.78 13.17
C MET A 63 -12.07 8.48 13.85
N THR A 64 -13.37 8.17 13.80
CA THR A 64 -13.98 6.95 14.34
C THR A 64 -14.05 5.83 13.32
N ASN A 65 -13.66 6.06 12.06
CA ASN A 65 -13.77 5.06 11.00
C ASN A 65 -12.74 3.95 11.21
N GLU A 66 -13.22 2.75 11.54
CA GLU A 66 -12.37 1.58 11.75
C GLU A 66 -11.55 1.24 10.52
N ILE A 67 -12.08 1.44 9.30
CA ILE A 67 -11.36 1.17 8.04
C ILE A 67 -10.10 2.03 7.94
N LEU A 68 -10.13 3.27 8.45
CA LEU A 68 -8.97 4.17 8.41
C LEU A 68 -7.84 3.75 9.35
N ILE A 69 -8.10 2.86 10.32
CA ILE A 69 -7.05 2.24 11.15
C ILE A 69 -6.14 1.34 10.28
N ALA A 70 -6.66 0.80 9.17
CA ALA A 70 -5.86 0.01 8.24
C ALA A 70 -4.78 0.86 7.52
N VAL A 71 -5.00 2.17 7.36
CA VAL A 71 -4.09 3.06 6.62
C VAL A 71 -2.70 3.12 7.28
N PRO A 72 -2.53 3.49 8.57
CA PRO A 72 -1.22 3.47 9.21
C PRO A 72 -0.53 2.10 9.19
N LEU A 73 -1.29 1.01 9.28
CA LEU A 73 -0.76 -0.36 9.28
C LEU A 73 -0.24 -0.76 7.89
N PHE A 74 -0.96 -0.44 6.82
CA PHE A 74 -0.48 -0.63 5.45
C PHE A 74 0.71 0.27 5.12
N VAL A 75 0.68 1.54 5.55
CA VAL A 75 1.83 2.44 5.41
C VAL A 75 3.04 1.85 6.12
N PHE A 76 2.88 1.38 7.37
CA PHE A 76 3.95 0.74 8.11
C PHE A 76 4.52 -0.47 7.38
N MET A 77 3.64 -1.35 6.89
CA MET A 77 4.03 -2.54 6.12
C MET A 77 4.87 -2.16 4.90
N GLY A 78 4.39 -1.20 4.11
CA GLY A 78 5.08 -0.71 2.92
C GLY A 78 6.45 -0.13 3.22
N VAL A 79 6.50 0.82 4.15
CA VAL A 79 7.74 1.51 4.55
C VAL A 79 8.73 0.52 5.18
N MET A 80 8.26 -0.46 5.95
CA MET A 80 9.11 -1.51 6.52
C MET A 80 9.78 -2.36 5.42
N LEU A 81 9.02 -2.81 4.41
CA LEU A 81 9.57 -3.58 3.29
C LEU A 81 10.51 -2.74 2.44
N GLU A 82 10.21 -1.46 2.24
CA GLU A 82 11.05 -0.52 1.50
C GLU A 82 12.40 -0.28 2.22
N ARG A 83 12.37 -0.05 3.54
CA ARG A 83 13.56 0.29 4.33
C ARG A 83 14.41 -0.91 4.77
N SER A 84 13.96 -2.15 4.55
CA SER A 84 14.64 -3.38 4.99
C SER A 84 15.54 -4.03 3.93
N LYS A 85 15.99 -3.27 2.92
CA LYS A 85 16.79 -3.74 1.76
C LYS A 85 16.12 -4.80 0.88
N VAL A 86 14.85 -5.11 1.13
CA VAL A 86 14.07 -6.06 0.31
C VAL A 86 13.92 -5.53 -1.12
N ALA A 87 13.64 -4.24 -1.28
CA ALA A 87 13.50 -3.60 -2.59
C ALA A 87 14.75 -3.73 -3.48
N GLU A 88 15.93 -3.52 -2.89
CA GLU A 88 17.22 -3.61 -3.58
C GLU A 88 17.52 -5.05 -4.01
N GLU A 89 17.35 -6.01 -3.10
CA GLU A 89 17.58 -7.43 -3.41
C GLU A 89 16.60 -7.97 -4.46
N LEU A 90 15.35 -7.49 -4.44
CA LEU A 90 14.35 -7.77 -5.47
C LEU A 90 14.77 -7.24 -6.84
N LEU A 91 15.24 -5.99 -6.91
CA LEU A 91 15.74 -5.38 -8.15
C LEU A 91 16.94 -6.13 -8.71
N GLU A 92 17.94 -6.46 -7.89
CA GLU A 92 19.10 -7.24 -8.32
C GLU A 92 18.68 -8.63 -8.82
N SER A 93 17.82 -9.33 -8.08
CA SER A 93 17.35 -10.67 -8.42
C SER A 93 16.56 -10.68 -9.73
N MET A 94 15.67 -9.69 -9.93
CA MET A 94 14.90 -9.57 -11.16
C MET A 94 15.77 -9.15 -12.34
N GLY A 95 16.71 -8.22 -12.12
CA GLY A 95 17.69 -7.81 -13.11
C GLY A 95 18.50 -8.99 -13.64
N MET A 96 18.88 -9.94 -12.77
CA MET A 96 19.54 -11.19 -13.20
C MET A 96 18.57 -12.16 -13.91
N LEU A 97 17.32 -12.29 -13.44
CA LEU A 97 16.32 -13.17 -14.03
C LEU A 97 15.99 -12.78 -15.48
N PHE A 98 15.72 -11.50 -15.72
CA PHE A 98 15.37 -10.98 -17.04
C PHE A 98 16.56 -10.45 -17.82
N GLY A 99 17.76 -10.41 -17.23
CA GLY A 99 18.95 -9.77 -17.80
C GLY A 99 19.37 -10.26 -19.19
N LYS A 100 19.09 -11.53 -19.52
CA LYS A 100 19.37 -12.11 -20.85
C LYS A 100 18.48 -11.54 -21.96
N LEU A 101 17.32 -10.97 -21.60
CA LEU A 101 16.37 -10.40 -22.54
C LEU A 101 16.71 -8.94 -22.84
N ARG A 102 16.60 -8.55 -24.11
CA ARG A 102 16.57 -7.13 -24.48
C ARG A 102 15.36 -6.47 -23.84
N GLY A 103 15.55 -5.33 -23.18
CA GLY A 103 14.53 -4.72 -22.32
C GLY A 103 14.36 -5.37 -20.94
N GLY A 104 15.11 -6.41 -20.60
CA GLY A 104 14.92 -7.19 -19.37
C GLY A 104 15.07 -6.40 -18.08
N LEU A 105 15.98 -5.42 -18.06
CA LEU A 105 16.20 -4.55 -16.90
C LEU A 105 15.01 -3.61 -16.68
N GLY A 106 14.40 -3.10 -17.76
CA GLY A 106 13.16 -2.33 -17.68
C GLY A 106 11.98 -3.18 -17.17
N ILE A 107 11.85 -4.41 -17.70
CA ILE A 107 10.82 -5.36 -17.25
C ILE A 107 10.99 -5.62 -15.75
N SER A 108 12.23 -5.79 -15.29
CA SER A 108 12.57 -5.95 -13.88
C SER A 108 12.09 -4.78 -13.03
N VAL A 109 12.32 -3.54 -13.47
CA VAL A 109 11.82 -2.34 -12.77
C VAL A 109 10.30 -2.32 -12.71
N THR A 110 9.62 -2.74 -13.77
CA THR A 110 8.14 -2.79 -13.78
C THR A 110 7.60 -3.87 -12.86
N VAL A 111 8.19 -5.06 -12.86
CA VAL A 111 7.78 -6.18 -12.01
C VAL A 111 8.05 -5.86 -10.54
N VAL A 112 9.26 -5.40 -10.20
CA VAL A 112 9.58 -5.02 -8.82
C VAL A 112 8.77 -3.80 -8.41
N GLY A 113 8.57 -2.83 -9.30
CA GLY A 113 7.69 -1.68 -9.08
C GLY A 113 6.26 -2.11 -8.78
N THR A 114 5.74 -3.14 -9.45
CA THR A 114 4.41 -3.71 -9.17
C THR A 114 4.35 -4.37 -7.79
N LEU A 115 5.39 -5.13 -7.43
CA LEU A 115 5.46 -5.80 -6.12
C LEU A 115 5.60 -4.80 -4.97
N LEU A 116 6.40 -3.75 -5.15
CA LEU A 116 6.52 -2.67 -4.17
C LEU A 116 5.28 -1.76 -4.15
N ALA A 117 4.63 -1.56 -5.29
CA ALA A 117 3.37 -0.84 -5.40
C ALA A 117 2.29 -1.48 -4.50
N ALA A 118 2.17 -2.81 -4.57
CA ALA A 118 1.26 -3.58 -3.74
C ALA A 118 1.52 -3.41 -2.24
N SER A 119 2.75 -3.10 -1.81
CA SER A 119 3.06 -2.94 -0.38
C SER A 119 3.04 -1.50 0.11
N THR A 120 3.43 -0.53 -0.73
CA THR A 120 3.69 0.86 -0.31
C THR A 120 2.53 1.81 -0.53
N GLY A 121 1.74 1.64 -1.60
CA GLY A 121 0.60 2.51 -1.89
C GLY A 121 0.88 4.01 -2.11
N ILE A 122 2.16 4.43 -2.17
CA ILE A 122 2.58 5.85 -2.15
C ILE A 122 3.47 6.17 -3.35
N VAL A 123 2.91 6.88 -4.33
CA VAL A 123 3.61 7.18 -5.59
C VAL A 123 4.92 7.94 -5.39
N GLY A 124 4.91 9.01 -4.58
CA GLY A 124 6.09 9.86 -4.43
C GLY A 124 7.29 9.10 -3.86
N ALA A 125 7.09 8.33 -2.79
CA ALA A 125 8.14 7.54 -2.16
C ALA A 125 8.67 6.46 -3.11
N THR A 126 7.78 5.66 -3.72
CA THR A 126 8.20 4.58 -4.62
C THR A 126 8.95 5.10 -5.84
N VAL A 127 8.52 6.21 -6.45
CA VAL A 127 9.22 6.83 -7.59
C VAL A 127 10.59 7.35 -7.18
N VAL A 128 10.72 8.00 -6.02
CA VAL A 128 12.02 8.48 -5.53
C VAL A 128 12.97 7.31 -5.25
N THR A 129 12.50 6.29 -4.54
CA THR A 129 13.29 5.11 -4.20
C THR A 129 13.71 4.33 -5.45
N MET A 130 12.79 4.09 -6.37
CA MET A 130 13.12 3.47 -7.66
C MET A 130 14.03 4.36 -8.51
N GLY A 131 13.86 5.68 -8.46
CA GLY A 131 14.74 6.64 -9.11
C GLY A 131 16.17 6.54 -8.59
N LEU A 132 16.37 6.53 -7.28
CA LEU A 132 17.69 6.46 -6.66
C LEU A 132 18.36 5.10 -6.89
N LEU A 133 17.60 3.99 -6.85
CA LEU A 133 18.14 2.64 -6.97
C LEU A 133 18.28 2.16 -8.43
N SER A 134 17.28 2.42 -9.27
CA SER A 134 17.17 1.81 -10.60
C SER A 134 17.71 2.70 -11.72
N LEU A 135 17.58 4.03 -11.61
CA LEU A 135 18.01 4.93 -12.68
C LEU A 135 19.53 4.88 -12.93
N PRO A 136 20.41 4.93 -11.91
CA PRO A 136 21.85 4.83 -12.14
C PRO A 136 22.24 3.50 -12.79
N THR A 137 21.58 2.41 -12.37
CA THR A 137 21.80 1.06 -12.88
C THR A 137 21.39 0.95 -14.36
N LEU A 138 20.23 1.48 -14.74
CA LEU A 138 19.75 1.50 -16.12
C LEU A 138 20.68 2.30 -17.04
N LEU A 139 21.08 3.51 -16.62
CA LEU A 139 21.95 4.39 -17.41
C LEU A 139 23.36 3.79 -17.58
N LYS A 140 23.94 3.23 -16.52
CA LYS A 140 25.25 2.55 -16.58
C LYS A 140 25.24 1.35 -17.54
N ARG A 141 24.07 0.74 -17.74
CA ARG A 141 23.85 -0.39 -18.65
C ARG A 141 23.48 0.04 -20.07
N GLY A 142 23.45 1.34 -20.36
CA GLY A 142 23.19 1.87 -21.71
C GLY A 142 21.71 2.02 -22.06
N TYR A 143 20.80 2.00 -21.10
CA TYR A 143 19.40 2.33 -21.39
C TYR A 143 19.25 3.81 -21.75
N SER A 144 18.36 4.12 -22.69
CA SER A 144 18.03 5.51 -23.00
C SER A 144 17.43 6.23 -21.78
N PRO A 145 17.83 7.48 -21.47
CA PRO A 145 17.31 8.20 -20.31
C PRO A 145 15.79 8.40 -20.33
N SER A 146 15.21 8.61 -21.52
CA SER A 146 13.76 8.78 -21.67
C SER A 146 13.00 7.51 -21.33
N LEU A 147 13.45 6.35 -21.80
CA LEU A 147 12.85 5.06 -21.47
C LEU A 147 13.03 4.75 -19.98
N ALA A 148 14.23 4.94 -19.44
CA ALA A 148 14.52 4.66 -18.04
C ALA A 148 13.65 5.51 -17.09
N CYS A 149 13.60 6.83 -17.29
CA CYS A 149 12.75 7.73 -16.50
C CYS A 149 11.27 7.39 -16.69
N GLY A 150 10.82 7.16 -17.93
CA GLY A 150 9.44 6.81 -18.23
C GLY A 150 9.00 5.51 -17.54
N THR A 151 9.82 4.46 -17.58
CA THR A 151 9.56 3.19 -16.91
C THR A 151 9.50 3.34 -15.40
N ILE A 152 10.41 4.09 -14.78
CA ILE A 152 10.43 4.32 -13.33
C ILE A 152 9.19 5.12 -12.89
N CYS A 153 8.84 6.19 -13.61
CA CYS A 153 7.64 6.98 -13.32
C CYS A 153 6.38 6.14 -13.49
N ALA A 154 6.26 5.38 -14.58
CA ALA A 154 5.12 4.51 -14.83
C ALA A 154 4.98 3.43 -13.74
N SER A 155 6.07 2.73 -13.40
CA SER A 155 6.05 1.67 -12.39
C SER A 155 5.78 2.20 -10.99
N GLY A 156 6.29 3.37 -10.64
CA GLY A 156 6.07 3.97 -9.32
C GLY A 156 4.63 4.47 -9.11
N THR A 157 3.90 4.80 -10.18
CA THR A 157 2.48 5.18 -10.08
C THR A 157 1.53 3.99 -9.87
N LEU A 158 2.00 2.76 -10.10
CA LEU A 158 1.20 1.53 -9.90
C LEU A 158 0.71 1.36 -8.46
N GLY A 159 1.38 1.98 -7.47
CA GLY A 159 1.00 1.91 -6.06
C GLY A 159 -0.44 2.37 -5.78
N GLN A 160 -1.00 3.22 -6.63
CA GLN A 160 -2.38 3.68 -6.43
C GLN A 160 -3.43 2.64 -6.84
N ILE A 161 -3.13 1.79 -7.82
CA ILE A 161 -4.10 0.87 -8.42
C ILE A 161 -3.93 -0.57 -7.92
N ILE A 162 -2.69 -1.02 -7.67
CA ILE A 162 -2.41 -2.40 -7.27
C ILE A 162 -2.74 -2.60 -5.78
N PRO A 163 -3.67 -3.51 -5.42
CA PRO A 163 -4.00 -3.77 -4.03
C PRO A 163 -2.86 -4.46 -3.23
N PRO A 164 -2.77 -4.24 -1.90
CA PRO A 164 -3.53 -3.28 -1.09
C PRO A 164 -3.13 -1.81 -1.34
N SER A 165 -4.09 -0.97 -1.73
CA SER A 165 -3.86 0.45 -2.04
C SER A 165 -4.55 1.34 -1.01
N ILE A 166 -3.80 2.25 -0.40
CA ILE A 166 -4.31 3.25 0.54
C ILE A 166 -5.40 4.10 -0.13
N VAL A 167 -5.21 4.48 -1.39
CA VAL A 167 -6.19 5.30 -2.13
C VAL A 167 -7.53 4.56 -2.25
N LEU A 168 -7.50 3.26 -2.56
CA LEU A 168 -8.72 2.45 -2.64
C LEU A 168 -9.39 2.26 -1.28
N VAL A 169 -8.61 2.15 -0.19
CA VAL A 169 -9.16 2.10 1.18
C VAL A 169 -9.89 3.39 1.52
N LEU A 170 -9.29 4.55 1.22
CA LEU A 170 -9.88 5.87 1.47
C LEU A 170 -11.13 6.11 0.62
N LEU A 171 -11.09 5.73 -0.65
CA LEU A 171 -12.23 5.84 -1.55
C LEU A 171 -13.33 4.84 -1.22
N GLY A 172 -13.02 3.72 -0.57
CA GLY A 172 -14.00 2.69 -0.19
C GLY A 172 -15.15 3.20 0.64
N ASP A 173 -14.85 4.00 1.67
CA ASP A 173 -15.88 4.63 2.49
C ASP A 173 -16.76 5.58 1.67
N GLN A 174 -16.14 6.43 0.84
CA GLN A 174 -16.86 7.43 0.04
C GLN A 174 -17.73 6.78 -1.04
N ILE A 175 -17.20 5.77 -1.74
CA ILE A 175 -17.91 5.03 -2.77
C ILE A 175 -19.05 4.22 -2.14
N SER A 176 -18.83 3.61 -0.97
CA SER A 176 -19.88 2.89 -0.24
C SER A 176 -21.04 3.81 0.12
N ASN A 177 -20.76 4.97 0.72
CA ASN A 177 -21.78 5.96 1.07
C ASN A 177 -22.54 6.48 -0.16
N ALA A 178 -21.82 6.88 -1.20
CA ALA A 178 -22.42 7.35 -2.46
C ALA A 178 -23.28 6.27 -3.14
N TYR A 179 -22.84 5.01 -3.08
CA TYR A 179 -23.59 3.88 -3.62
C TYR A 179 -24.87 3.64 -2.83
N ILE A 180 -24.82 3.64 -1.50
CA ILE A 180 -26.01 3.47 -0.66
C ILE A 180 -27.01 4.61 -0.93
N ASP A 181 -26.55 5.86 -1.02
CA ASP A 181 -27.40 7.01 -1.33
C ASP A 181 -28.09 6.87 -2.70
N ALA A 182 -27.34 6.45 -3.73
CA ALA A 182 -27.89 6.17 -5.06
C ALA A 182 -28.92 5.02 -5.05
N GLN A 183 -28.68 3.97 -4.26
CA GLN A 183 -29.61 2.84 -4.12
C GLN A 183 -30.91 3.25 -3.42
N ARG A 184 -30.82 4.07 -2.36
CA ARG A 184 -32.02 4.62 -1.69
C ARG A 184 -32.85 5.48 -2.66
N ALA A 185 -32.21 6.23 -3.55
CA ALA A 185 -32.91 7.02 -4.57
C ALA A 185 -33.70 6.17 -5.59
N ILE A 186 -33.25 4.94 -5.85
CA ILE A 186 -33.94 3.98 -6.74
C ILE A 186 -34.99 3.14 -5.98
N GLY A 187 -35.19 3.42 -4.68
CA GLY A 187 -36.17 2.73 -3.82
C GLY A 187 -35.64 1.46 -3.16
N ASN A 188 -34.34 1.18 -3.27
CA ASN A 188 -33.69 0.10 -2.53
C ASN A 188 -33.24 0.59 -1.15
N TRP A 189 -34.01 0.24 -0.12
CA TRP A 189 -33.75 0.66 1.26
C TRP A 189 -32.78 -0.25 2.02
N SER A 190 -32.39 -1.38 1.44
CA SER A 190 -31.43 -2.33 2.03
C SER A 190 -30.39 -2.80 1.01
N PRO A 191 -29.60 -1.89 0.42
CA PRO A 191 -28.52 -2.28 -0.49
C PRO A 191 -27.36 -2.93 0.26
N ASP A 192 -26.72 -3.91 -0.37
CA ASP A 192 -25.42 -4.38 0.07
C ASP A 192 -24.37 -3.29 -0.19
N PRO A 193 -23.65 -2.81 0.83
CA PRO A 193 -22.65 -1.76 0.66
C PRO A 193 -21.48 -2.27 -0.15
N VAL A 194 -20.88 -1.39 -0.97
CA VAL A 194 -19.62 -1.70 -1.65
C VAL A 194 -18.52 -1.73 -0.59
N SER A 195 -17.88 -2.87 -0.41
CA SER A 195 -16.80 -3.03 0.56
C SER A 195 -15.44 -2.63 -0.04
N VAL A 196 -14.45 -2.39 0.83
CA VAL A 196 -13.04 -2.21 0.40
C VAL A 196 -12.53 -3.47 -0.33
N GLY A 197 -12.98 -4.65 0.09
CA GLY A 197 -12.65 -5.92 -0.57
C GLY A 197 -13.14 -5.96 -2.02
N ASP A 198 -14.36 -5.48 -2.27
CA ASP A 198 -14.92 -5.41 -3.63
C ASP A 198 -14.11 -4.45 -4.52
N LEU A 199 -13.66 -3.32 -3.96
CA LEU A 199 -12.79 -2.40 -4.68
C LEU A 199 -11.42 -3.00 -4.98
N PHE A 200 -10.84 -3.76 -4.05
CA PHE A 200 -9.58 -4.47 -4.29
C PHE A 200 -9.74 -5.53 -5.38
N ALA A 201 -10.83 -6.31 -5.34
CA ALA A 201 -11.15 -7.29 -6.37
C ALA A 201 -11.32 -6.62 -7.74
N GLY A 202 -12.10 -5.53 -7.78
CA GLY A 202 -12.37 -4.76 -8.99
C GLY A 202 -11.14 -4.07 -9.57
N ALA A 203 -10.18 -3.67 -8.73
CA ALA A 203 -8.95 -3.02 -9.16
C ALA A 203 -7.88 -3.99 -9.68
N LEU A 204 -7.97 -5.28 -9.34
CA LEU A 204 -6.95 -6.28 -9.71
C LEU A 204 -6.83 -6.44 -11.23
N LEU A 205 -7.96 -6.58 -11.93
CA LEU A 205 -7.98 -6.74 -13.39
C LEU A 205 -7.41 -5.53 -14.13
N PRO A 206 -7.86 -4.28 -13.91
CA PRO A 206 -7.28 -3.12 -14.57
C PRO A 206 -5.82 -2.89 -14.16
N GLY A 207 -5.46 -3.14 -12.90
CA GLY A 207 -4.08 -3.05 -12.42
C GLY A 207 -3.14 -4.00 -13.16
N MET A 208 -3.48 -5.29 -13.22
CA MET A 208 -2.69 -6.30 -13.93
C MET A 208 -2.68 -6.07 -15.45
N SER A 209 -3.78 -5.59 -16.01
CA SER A 209 -3.84 -5.22 -17.43
C SER A 209 -2.85 -4.11 -17.75
N LEU A 210 -2.75 -3.10 -16.89
CA LEU A 210 -1.87 -1.95 -17.05
C LEU A 210 -0.39 -2.35 -16.89
N VAL A 211 -0.07 -3.25 -15.95
CA VAL A 211 1.27 -3.88 -15.86
C VAL A 211 1.60 -4.64 -17.15
N GLY A 212 0.64 -5.41 -17.68
CA GLY A 212 0.79 -6.11 -18.96
C GLY A 212 1.05 -5.16 -20.13
N MET A 213 0.34 -4.04 -20.20
CA MET A 213 0.56 -2.99 -21.19
C MET A 213 1.96 -2.37 -21.07
N TYR A 214 2.44 -2.11 -19.85
CA TYR A 214 3.77 -1.56 -19.61
C TYR A 214 4.89 -2.53 -20.01
N ILE A 215 4.74 -3.82 -19.72
CA ILE A 215 5.69 -4.86 -20.15
C ILE A 215 5.67 -4.98 -21.68
N THR A 216 4.47 -5.00 -22.28
CA THR A 216 4.30 -5.09 -23.74
C THR A 216 4.95 -3.89 -24.44
N TYR A 217 4.73 -2.68 -23.95
CA TYR A 217 5.37 -1.47 -24.47
C TYR A 217 6.89 -1.56 -24.45
N GLN A 218 7.47 -2.07 -23.35
CA GLN A 218 8.92 -2.25 -23.24
C GLN A 218 9.47 -3.32 -24.19
N LEU A 219 8.75 -4.43 -24.37
CA LEU A 219 9.12 -5.45 -25.35
C LEU A 219 9.08 -4.90 -26.78
N ILE A 220 8.04 -4.14 -27.13
CA ILE A 220 7.94 -3.46 -28.43
C ILE A 220 9.11 -2.50 -28.61
N ARG A 221 9.41 -1.67 -27.61
CA ARG A 221 10.52 -0.72 -27.68
C ARG A 221 11.86 -1.42 -27.83
N ALA A 222 12.08 -2.52 -27.10
CA ALA A 222 13.30 -3.31 -27.18
C ALA A 222 13.49 -4.02 -28.52
N TYR A 223 12.40 -4.33 -29.22
CA TYR A 223 12.45 -4.89 -30.56
C TYR A 223 12.70 -3.80 -31.63
N MET A 224 12.03 -2.65 -31.52
CA MET A 224 12.12 -1.56 -32.50
C MET A 224 13.43 -0.77 -32.39
N ASP A 225 13.94 -0.60 -31.17
CA ASP A 225 15.13 0.18 -30.88
C ASP A 225 16.04 -0.58 -29.88
N PRO A 226 16.76 -1.61 -30.36
CA PRO A 226 17.56 -2.49 -29.51
C PRO A 226 18.67 -1.77 -28.73
N ASP A 227 19.18 -0.66 -29.28
CA ASP A 227 20.23 0.16 -28.66
C ASP A 227 19.69 0.94 -27.45
N SER A 228 18.40 1.24 -27.43
CA SER A 228 17.76 1.93 -26.29
C SER A 228 17.54 1.06 -25.05
N SER A 229 17.64 -0.26 -25.18
CA SER A 229 17.40 -1.23 -24.10
C SER A 229 18.23 -2.52 -24.27
N PRO A 230 19.57 -2.42 -24.15
CA PRO A 230 20.47 -3.55 -24.36
C PRO A 230 20.26 -4.64 -23.29
N ALA A 231 20.60 -5.88 -23.65
CA ALA A 231 20.61 -7.02 -22.74
C ALA A 231 21.90 -7.04 -21.91
N ILE A 232 21.85 -7.63 -20.70
CA ILE A 232 23.02 -7.85 -19.86
C ILE A 232 23.89 -8.95 -20.50
N PRO A 233 25.22 -8.74 -20.65
CA PRO A 233 26.13 -9.77 -21.14
C PRO A 233 26.02 -11.05 -20.31
N THR A 234 25.96 -12.21 -20.97
CA THR A 234 25.69 -13.50 -20.31
C THR A 234 26.79 -13.88 -19.30
N GLU A 235 27.99 -13.36 -19.47
CA GLU A 235 29.15 -13.58 -18.60
C GLU A 235 29.01 -12.95 -17.20
N GLU A 236 28.22 -11.87 -17.06
CA GLU A 236 27.98 -11.21 -15.77
C GLU A 236 26.80 -11.82 -14.99
N ILE A 237 26.01 -12.68 -15.63
CA ILE A 237 24.87 -13.33 -14.99
C ILE A 237 25.40 -14.57 -14.26
N ALA A 238 25.65 -14.44 -12.96
CA ALA A 238 26.05 -15.54 -12.10
C ALA A 238 25.03 -16.69 -12.22
N ALA A 239 25.43 -17.80 -12.83
CA ALA A 239 24.54 -18.93 -13.12
C ALA A 239 24.30 -19.82 -11.88
N GLU A 240 25.25 -19.86 -10.95
CA GLU A 240 25.17 -20.72 -9.76
C GLU A 240 24.30 -20.07 -8.68
N GLY A 241 23.24 -20.78 -8.27
CA GLY A 241 22.38 -20.34 -7.17
C GLY A 241 21.37 -19.23 -7.49
N LEU A 242 21.27 -18.77 -8.75
CA LEU A 242 20.35 -17.70 -9.16
C LEU A 242 18.90 -18.01 -8.76
N TRP A 243 18.41 -19.21 -9.06
CA TRP A 243 17.04 -19.63 -8.68
C TRP A 243 16.81 -19.61 -7.18
N ARG A 244 17.81 -20.03 -6.39
CA ARG A 244 17.72 -20.00 -4.92
C ARG A 244 17.66 -18.57 -4.42
N ARG A 245 18.47 -17.65 -4.98
CA ARG A 245 18.47 -16.23 -4.64
C ARG A 245 17.15 -15.56 -5.01
N ILE A 246 16.64 -15.84 -6.21
CA ILE A 246 15.34 -15.33 -6.67
C ILE A 246 14.20 -15.83 -5.77
N LEU A 247 14.14 -17.14 -5.49
CA LEU A 247 13.12 -17.69 -4.62
C LEU A 247 13.22 -17.11 -3.21
N HIS A 248 14.43 -16.97 -2.68
CA HIS A 248 14.66 -16.33 -1.39
C HIS A 248 14.21 -14.87 -1.38
N ALA A 249 14.46 -14.11 -2.46
CA ALA A 249 14.10 -12.69 -2.59
C ALA A 249 12.58 -12.48 -2.76
N LEU A 250 11.95 -13.19 -3.69
CA LEU A 250 10.56 -12.96 -4.13
C LEU A 250 9.49 -13.64 -3.29
N VAL A 251 9.74 -14.90 -2.90
CA VAL A 251 8.69 -15.73 -2.30
C VAL A 251 8.14 -15.11 -1.01
N PRO A 252 8.96 -14.60 -0.08
CA PRO A 252 8.42 -14.08 1.18
C PRO A 252 7.52 -12.84 1.01
N PRO A 253 7.90 -11.79 0.25
CA PRO A 253 6.99 -10.67 -0.02
C PRO A 253 5.73 -11.07 -0.78
N ILE A 254 5.83 -11.97 -1.77
CA ILE A 254 4.67 -12.45 -2.52
C ILE A 254 3.70 -13.21 -1.61
N ILE A 255 4.20 -14.10 -0.75
CA ILE A 255 3.38 -14.81 0.24
C ILE A 255 2.70 -13.81 1.17
N LEU A 256 3.40 -12.77 1.62
CA LEU A 256 2.80 -11.75 2.47
C LEU A 256 1.67 -11.01 1.74
N ILE A 257 1.90 -10.55 0.51
CA ILE A 257 0.88 -9.85 -0.29
C ILE A 257 -0.32 -10.75 -0.55
N ILE A 258 -0.09 -12.01 -0.96
CA ILE A 258 -1.17 -12.98 -1.22
C ILE A 258 -1.92 -13.33 0.08
N SER A 259 -1.23 -13.41 1.22
CA SER A 259 -1.88 -13.67 2.51
C SER A 259 -2.80 -12.51 2.91
N VAL A 260 -2.32 -11.28 2.80
CA VAL A 260 -3.09 -10.06 3.11
C VAL A 260 -4.25 -9.90 2.13
N LEU A 261 -3.96 -9.88 0.83
CA LEU A 261 -5.00 -9.67 -0.19
C LEU A 261 -5.98 -10.85 -0.23
N GLY A 262 -5.47 -12.08 -0.17
CA GLY A 262 -6.27 -13.30 -0.19
C GLY A 262 -7.21 -13.41 1.02
N SER A 263 -6.78 -13.00 2.22
CA SER A 263 -7.65 -12.99 3.40
C SER A 263 -8.77 -11.95 3.30
N ILE A 264 -8.51 -10.79 2.69
CA ILE A 264 -9.55 -9.78 2.42
C ILE A 264 -10.52 -10.29 1.35
N LEU A 265 -10.01 -10.78 0.22
CA LEU A 265 -10.84 -11.23 -0.91
C LEU A 265 -11.65 -12.49 -0.61
N ALA A 266 -11.14 -13.37 0.24
CA ALA A 266 -11.85 -14.55 0.70
C ALA A 266 -12.86 -14.24 1.83
N GLY A 267 -12.92 -12.99 2.32
CA GLY A 267 -13.79 -12.60 3.44
C GLY A 267 -13.38 -13.21 4.79
N VAL A 268 -12.13 -13.69 4.90
CA VAL A 268 -11.60 -14.33 6.12
C VAL A 268 -11.17 -13.28 7.15
N ALA A 269 -10.70 -12.13 6.69
CA ALA A 269 -10.25 -11.03 7.54
C ALA A 269 -10.78 -9.70 7.01
N THR A 270 -11.11 -8.80 7.94
CA THR A 270 -11.39 -7.40 7.61
C THR A 270 -10.11 -6.69 7.14
N PRO A 271 -10.20 -5.57 6.40
CA PRO A 271 -9.02 -4.82 5.97
C PRO A 271 -8.08 -4.41 7.11
N THR A 272 -8.63 -4.12 8.30
CA THR A 272 -7.85 -3.77 9.49
C THR A 272 -7.08 -4.96 10.05
N GLU A 273 -7.73 -6.12 10.18
CA GLU A 273 -7.08 -7.37 10.61
C GLU A 273 -6.00 -7.81 9.61
N ALA A 274 -6.30 -7.76 8.31
CA ALA A 274 -5.35 -8.07 7.25
C ALA A 274 -4.15 -7.10 7.25
N ALA A 275 -4.39 -5.80 7.49
CA ALA A 275 -3.32 -4.82 7.63
C ALA A 275 -2.44 -5.08 8.87
N ALA A 276 -3.03 -5.51 9.99
CA ALA A 276 -2.28 -5.89 11.19
C ALA A 276 -1.40 -7.13 10.94
N VAL A 277 -1.95 -8.16 10.27
CA VAL A 277 -1.20 -9.35 9.81
C VAL A 277 -0.06 -8.93 8.87
N GLY A 278 -0.31 -8.01 7.95
CA GLY A 278 0.70 -7.44 7.05
C GLY A 278 1.81 -6.69 7.79
N ALA A 279 1.46 -5.86 8.77
CA ALA A 279 2.40 -5.12 9.60
C ALA A 279 3.30 -6.08 10.40
N VAL A 280 2.72 -7.09 11.06
CA VAL A 280 3.48 -8.11 11.80
C VAL A 280 4.37 -8.91 10.84
N GLY A 281 3.82 -9.37 9.71
CA GLY A 281 4.55 -10.15 8.72
C GLY A 281 5.72 -9.37 8.10
N SER A 282 5.54 -8.10 7.76
CA SER A 282 6.63 -7.25 7.22
C SER A 282 7.74 -6.98 8.24
N LEU A 283 7.39 -6.76 9.51
CA LEU A 283 8.36 -6.65 10.60
C LEU A 283 9.20 -7.92 10.72
N MET A 284 8.55 -9.08 10.65
CA MET A 284 9.22 -10.37 10.75
C MET A 284 10.10 -10.68 9.54
N LEU A 285 9.62 -10.35 8.32
CA LEU A 285 10.41 -10.46 7.10
C LEU A 285 11.64 -9.55 7.13
N ALA A 286 11.47 -8.29 7.55
CA ALA A 286 12.58 -7.37 7.75
C ALA A 286 13.58 -7.93 8.77
N GLY A 287 13.11 -8.40 9.93
CA GLY A 287 13.95 -9.01 10.95
C GLY A 287 14.70 -10.26 10.49
N LEU A 288 14.14 -11.04 9.56
CA LEU A 288 14.79 -12.23 8.98
C LEU A 288 15.86 -11.83 7.95
N ARG A 289 15.62 -10.80 7.15
CA ARG A 289 16.56 -10.27 6.14
C ARG A 289 17.80 -9.61 6.75
N LEU A 290 17.63 -8.92 7.88
CA LEU A 290 18.72 -8.18 8.51
C LEU A 290 19.72 -9.09 9.25
N ASP A 291 19.33 -10.30 9.66
CA ASP A 291 20.22 -11.29 10.30
C ASP A 291 19.70 -12.73 10.09
N GLU A 292 20.24 -13.42 9.08
CA GLU A 292 19.83 -14.79 8.71
C GLU A 292 20.18 -15.85 9.78
N GLY A 293 21.12 -15.57 10.70
CA GLY A 293 21.69 -16.55 11.62
C GLY A 293 20.71 -17.16 12.65
N HIS A 294 19.62 -16.43 12.98
CA HIS A 294 18.56 -16.91 13.89
C HIS A 294 17.15 -16.85 13.27
N GLY A 295 17.04 -16.99 11.94
CA GLY A 295 15.75 -16.91 11.23
C GLY A 295 14.68 -17.92 11.68
N ARG A 296 15.05 -18.97 12.42
CA ARG A 296 14.11 -19.97 12.97
C ARG A 296 13.05 -19.36 13.88
N ALA A 297 13.39 -18.35 14.68
CA ALA A 297 12.41 -17.71 15.56
C ALA A 297 11.31 -16.98 14.76
N MET A 298 11.68 -16.31 13.66
CA MET A 298 10.72 -15.62 12.78
C MET A 298 9.90 -16.61 11.97
N GLN A 299 10.51 -17.69 11.48
CA GLN A 299 9.78 -18.75 10.77
C GLN A 299 8.76 -19.44 11.68
N LEU A 300 9.13 -19.74 12.93
CA LEU A 300 8.23 -20.32 13.92
C LEU A 300 7.09 -19.36 14.27
N ALA A 301 7.38 -18.07 14.44
CA ALA A 301 6.33 -17.08 14.67
C ALA A 301 5.40 -16.90 13.46
N ALA A 302 5.92 -17.02 12.23
CA ALA A 302 5.10 -16.92 11.02
C ALA A 302 4.16 -18.12 10.93
N LEU A 303 4.66 -19.31 11.25
CA LEU A 303 3.84 -20.52 11.36
C LEU A 303 2.82 -20.39 12.50
N ALA A 304 3.20 -19.83 13.65
CA ALA A 304 2.28 -19.59 14.76
C ALA A 304 1.16 -18.60 14.38
N LEU A 305 1.46 -17.57 13.57
CA LEU A 305 0.45 -16.66 13.04
C LEU A 305 -0.56 -17.39 12.14
N VAL A 306 -0.08 -18.26 11.24
CA VAL A 306 -0.95 -19.08 10.39
C VAL A 306 -1.80 -20.04 11.21
N VAL A 307 -1.21 -20.73 12.20
CA VAL A 307 -1.95 -21.62 13.11
C VAL A 307 -3.01 -20.85 13.87
N MET A 308 -2.70 -19.66 14.37
CA MET A 308 -3.66 -18.80 15.07
C MET A 308 -4.83 -18.42 14.15
N LEU A 309 -4.56 -18.00 12.90
CA LEU A 309 -5.61 -17.65 11.93
C LEU A 309 -6.51 -18.85 11.61
N VAL A 310 -5.94 -20.05 11.45
CA VAL A 310 -6.72 -21.28 11.20
C VAL A 310 -7.58 -21.63 12.42
N LEU A 311 -7.02 -21.58 13.63
CA LEU A 311 -7.76 -21.87 14.86
C LEU A 311 -8.90 -20.87 15.08
N ALA A 312 -8.66 -19.58 14.82
CA ALA A 312 -9.68 -18.53 14.96
C ALA A 312 -10.85 -18.69 13.98
N ASN A 313 -10.60 -19.25 12.79
CA ASN A 313 -11.65 -19.48 11.77
C ASN A 313 -12.37 -20.82 11.93
N THR A 314 -11.74 -21.82 12.57
CA THR A 314 -12.28 -23.19 12.66
C THR A 314 -12.87 -23.52 14.03
N MET A 315 -12.43 -22.85 15.09
CA MET A 315 -12.82 -23.13 16.46
C MET A 315 -13.32 -21.87 17.18
N ASP A 316 -14.27 -22.06 18.10
CA ASP A 316 -14.75 -20.97 18.94
C ASP A 316 -13.80 -20.80 20.14
N LEU A 317 -12.91 -19.82 20.04
CA LEU A 317 -11.86 -19.55 21.03
C LEU A 317 -12.36 -18.71 22.23
N ARG A 318 -13.68 -18.50 22.37
CA ARG A 318 -14.24 -17.71 23.47
C ARG A 318 -14.10 -18.45 24.81
N VAL A 319 -13.39 -17.79 25.74
CA VAL A 319 -13.08 -18.33 27.08
C VAL A 319 -14.23 -18.18 28.07
N ALA A 320 -15.13 -17.22 27.85
CA ALA A 320 -16.26 -16.93 28.74
C ALA A 320 -17.52 -17.77 28.44
N ARG A 321 -17.35 -19.08 28.20
CA ARG A 321 -18.46 -20.01 27.94
C ARG A 321 -18.70 -20.90 29.16
N ASN A 322 -19.97 -21.20 29.45
CA ASN A 322 -20.36 -22.02 30.59
C ASN A 322 -19.93 -23.49 30.43
N GLU A 323 -19.87 -23.98 29.19
CA GLU A 323 -19.36 -25.29 28.84
C GLU A 323 -18.43 -25.16 27.63
N ILE A 324 -17.18 -25.61 27.76
CA ILE A 324 -16.19 -25.58 26.69
C ILE A 324 -15.92 -27.05 26.30
N PRO A 325 -16.29 -27.47 25.08
CA PRO A 325 -15.93 -28.79 24.57
C PRO A 325 -14.42 -29.03 24.65
N THR A 326 -13.99 -30.28 24.87
CA THR A 326 -12.56 -30.62 24.97
C THR A 326 -11.76 -30.25 23.71
N ALA A 327 -12.40 -30.31 22.53
CA ALA A 327 -11.80 -29.86 21.27
C ALA A 327 -11.50 -28.35 21.27
N ASP A 328 -12.45 -27.52 21.69
CA ASP A 328 -12.28 -26.07 21.78
C ASP A 328 -11.28 -25.68 22.87
N MET A 329 -11.20 -26.45 23.96
CA MET A 329 -10.19 -26.25 25.01
C MET A 329 -8.77 -26.50 24.48
N ILE A 330 -8.58 -27.52 23.64
CA ILE A 330 -7.30 -27.76 22.94
C ILE A 330 -7.01 -26.61 21.98
N GLY A 331 -8.03 -26.12 21.26
CA GLY A 331 -7.92 -24.94 20.39
C GLY A 331 -7.48 -23.69 21.15
N ILE A 332 -8.06 -23.40 22.31
CA ILE A 332 -7.70 -22.27 23.17
C ILE A 332 -6.26 -22.38 23.67
N ILE A 333 -5.84 -23.56 24.14
CA ILE A 333 -4.45 -23.78 24.57
C ILE A 333 -3.48 -23.63 23.40
N GLY A 334 -3.81 -24.20 22.24
CA GLY A 334 -3.02 -24.09 21.01
C GLY A 334 -2.89 -22.63 20.54
N ALA A 335 -3.97 -21.85 20.61
CA ALA A 335 -3.97 -20.42 20.31
C ALA A 335 -3.11 -19.65 21.32
N GLY A 336 -3.19 -19.99 22.61
CA GLY A 336 -2.34 -19.40 23.66
C GLY A 336 -0.85 -19.64 23.42
N ILE A 337 -0.46 -20.88 23.12
CA ILE A 337 0.93 -21.23 22.77
C ILE A 337 1.38 -20.49 21.51
N SER A 338 0.54 -20.47 20.47
CA SER A 338 0.84 -19.78 19.22
C SER A 338 1.03 -18.28 19.43
N THR A 339 0.24 -17.68 20.32
CA THR A 339 0.37 -16.26 20.70
C THR A 339 1.70 -15.99 21.39
N LEU A 340 2.13 -16.86 22.32
CA LEU A 340 3.42 -16.70 23.00
C LEU A 340 4.61 -16.83 22.04
N VAL A 341 4.55 -17.80 21.12
CA VAL A 341 5.57 -17.98 20.07
C VAL A 341 5.61 -16.75 19.15
N LEU A 342 4.45 -16.21 18.80
CA LEU A 342 4.33 -15.00 17.98
C LEU A 342 4.93 -13.77 18.68
N ILE A 343 4.59 -13.56 19.96
CA ILE A 343 5.17 -12.47 20.77
C ILE A 343 6.69 -12.59 20.83
N TYR A 344 7.22 -13.79 21.05
CA TYR A 344 8.66 -14.03 21.09
C TYR A 344 9.33 -13.70 19.75
N GLY A 345 8.78 -14.17 18.63
CA GLY A 345 9.32 -13.87 17.30
C GLY A 345 9.22 -12.38 16.94
N MET A 346 8.11 -11.73 17.29
CA MET A 346 7.93 -10.28 17.13
C MET A 346 8.95 -9.49 17.95
N TRP A 347 9.22 -9.91 19.19
CA TRP A 347 10.19 -9.26 20.05
C TRP A 347 11.59 -9.29 19.45
N ILE A 348 12.02 -10.45 18.94
CA ILE A 348 13.32 -10.58 18.28
C ILE A 348 13.37 -9.76 16.99
N ALA A 349 12.31 -9.79 16.17
CA ALA A 349 12.24 -9.01 14.95
C ALA A 349 12.33 -7.50 15.25
N LEU A 350 11.59 -7.03 16.26
CA LEU A 350 11.59 -5.64 16.70
C LEU A 350 12.95 -5.23 17.26
N TYR A 351 13.57 -6.08 18.07
CA TYR A 351 14.93 -5.85 18.59
C TYR A 351 15.93 -5.70 17.45
N ARG A 352 15.90 -6.58 16.43
CA ARG A 352 16.81 -6.54 15.27
C ARG A 352 16.63 -5.30 14.41
N VAL A 353 15.38 -4.94 14.10
CA VAL A 353 15.07 -3.76 13.30
C VAL A 353 15.40 -2.47 14.07
N TYR A 354 15.41 -2.51 15.41
CA TYR A 354 15.86 -1.41 16.26
C TYR A 354 17.38 -1.31 16.40
N THR A 355 18.10 -2.44 16.47
CA THR A 355 19.58 -2.42 16.61
C THR A 355 20.28 -2.18 15.29
N THR A 356 19.69 -2.60 14.17
CA THR A 356 20.26 -2.41 12.85
C THR A 356 20.10 -0.96 12.41
N LYS A 357 21.23 -0.32 12.09
CA LYS A 357 21.29 1.06 11.62
C LYS A 357 21.38 1.11 10.10
N ILE A 358 20.70 2.07 9.50
CA ILE A 358 20.81 2.36 8.08
C ILE A 358 22.19 2.98 7.82
N GLU A 359 22.97 2.42 6.90
CA GLU A 359 24.36 2.82 6.62
C GLU A 359 24.50 4.32 6.28
N GLU A 360 23.54 4.88 5.53
CA GLU A 360 23.58 6.28 5.10
C GLU A 360 23.30 7.30 6.22
N THR A 361 22.47 6.95 7.21
CA THR A 361 21.96 7.91 8.21
C THR A 361 22.40 7.59 9.64
N GLY A 362 22.83 6.35 9.91
CA GLY A 362 23.16 5.87 11.25
C GLY A 362 21.95 5.71 12.19
N ILE A 363 20.73 5.93 11.70
CA ILE A 363 19.49 5.82 12.46
C ILE A 363 19.00 4.36 12.41
N PRO A 364 18.44 3.82 13.53
CA PRO A 364 17.74 2.54 13.51
C PRO A 364 16.68 2.43 12.42
N VAL A 365 16.59 1.28 11.75
CA VAL A 365 15.56 1.03 10.73
C VAL A 365 14.16 1.26 11.31
N LEU A 366 13.90 0.80 12.55
CA LEU A 366 12.60 0.98 13.19
C LEU A 366 12.22 2.46 13.35
N VAL A 367 13.18 3.30 13.74
CA VAL A 367 12.93 4.74 13.96
C VAL A 367 12.64 5.43 12.63
N ALA A 368 13.37 5.09 11.57
CA ALA A 368 13.10 5.59 10.23
C ALA A 368 11.70 5.17 9.74
N VAL A 369 11.35 3.89 9.92
CA VAL A 369 10.03 3.36 9.54
C VAL A 369 8.91 4.06 10.32
N MET A 370 9.05 4.22 11.64
CA MET A 370 8.06 4.89 12.48
C MET A 370 7.88 6.36 12.10
N ARG A 371 8.98 7.09 11.83
CA ARG A 371 8.89 8.49 11.40
C ARG A 371 8.16 8.61 10.06
N SER A 372 8.57 7.85 9.05
CA SER A 372 7.88 7.86 7.75
C SER A 372 6.43 7.42 7.86
N THR A 373 6.13 6.40 8.67
CA THR A 373 4.75 5.95 8.91
C THR A 373 3.90 7.06 9.52
N MET A 374 4.43 7.77 10.52
CA MET A 374 3.77 8.91 11.16
C MET A 374 3.54 10.05 10.17
N GLU A 375 4.56 10.44 9.40
CA GLU A 375 4.48 11.54 8.42
C GLU A 375 3.46 11.25 7.33
N ILE A 376 3.51 10.05 6.74
CA ILE A 376 2.59 9.64 5.67
C ILE A 376 1.17 9.51 6.21
N SER A 377 0.98 8.89 7.37
CA SER A 377 -0.36 8.74 7.97
C SER A 377 -0.96 10.09 8.32
N ALA A 378 -0.18 10.98 8.96
CA ALA A 378 -0.61 12.34 9.27
C ALA A 378 -0.98 13.11 8.00
N MET A 379 -0.18 12.99 6.94
CA MET A 379 -0.49 13.60 5.64
C MET A 379 -1.84 13.11 5.10
N VAL A 380 -2.11 11.79 5.13
CA VAL A 380 -3.39 11.22 4.69
C VAL A 380 -4.57 11.79 5.49
N PHE A 381 -4.48 11.80 6.82
CA PHE A 381 -5.57 12.32 7.67
C PHE A 381 -5.79 13.82 7.49
N VAL A 382 -4.72 14.61 7.32
CA VAL A 382 -4.85 16.05 7.04
C VAL A 382 -5.47 16.29 5.65
N ILE A 383 -5.16 15.46 4.66
CA ILE A 383 -5.84 15.49 3.35
C ILE A 383 -7.33 15.17 3.50
N LEU A 384 -7.71 14.17 4.30
CA LEU A 384 -9.12 13.84 4.56
C LEU A 384 -9.89 14.97 5.24
N ILE A 385 -9.25 15.67 6.19
CA ILE A 385 -9.83 16.86 6.82
C ILE A 385 -10.03 17.97 5.78
N GLY A 386 -9.01 18.25 4.96
CA GLY A 386 -9.12 19.25 3.89
C GLY A 386 -10.17 18.88 2.85
N ALA A 387 -10.28 17.61 2.49
CA ALA A 387 -11.31 17.09 1.60
C ALA A 387 -12.72 17.22 2.21
N SER A 388 -12.85 17.04 3.53
CA SER A 388 -14.13 17.22 4.24
C SER A 388 -14.61 18.67 4.25
N VAL A 389 -13.67 19.63 4.30
CA VAL A 389 -13.99 21.05 4.13
C VAL A 389 -14.40 21.32 2.68
N PHE A 390 -13.63 20.79 1.71
CA PHE A 390 -13.90 20.98 0.29
C PHE A 390 -15.23 20.38 -0.15
N SER A 391 -15.63 19.20 0.36
CA SER A 391 -16.88 18.53 -0.02
C SER A 391 -18.12 19.05 0.71
N LEU A 392 -17.93 19.84 1.77
CA LEU A 392 -19.03 20.51 2.48
C LEU A 392 -19.52 21.74 1.74
N VAL A 393 -18.62 22.42 1.05
CA VAL A 393 -18.85 23.62 0.22
C VAL A 393 -19.28 23.18 -1.16
#